data_AF-A0A931SI98-F1
#
_entry.id   AF-A0A931SI98-F1
#
_cell.length_a   1.000
_cell.length_b   1.000
_cell.length_c   1.000
_cell.angle_alpha   90.00
_cell.angle_beta   90.00
_cell.angle_gamma   90.00
#
_symmetry.space_group_name_H-M   'P 1'
#
loop_
_entity.id
_entity.type
_entity.pdbx_description
1 polymer ?
#
loop_
_entity_poly.entity_id
_entity_poly.type
_entity_poly.pdbx_seq_one_letter_code
_entity_poly.pdbx_strand_id
1 'polypeptide(L)'
;MSFYDQFNTNNLNSLIPWSATITKTYNLWTWYLNVKSAYLKKRKIFRWYIMRVPAFFPPGEENNILNTEELATLIHFPGRIPVPQLSVPRVGTSRGQAPANLPTE
;
A
#
# COMPACT_ATOMS: atom_id res chain seq x y z
N MET A 1 7.37 11.38 3.97
CA MET A 1 6.52 10.18 4.22
C MET A 1 6.53 9.40 2.92
N SER A 2 7.51 8.51 2.73
CA SER A 2 7.85 7.89 1.43
C SER A 2 7.15 6.54 1.27
N PHE A 3 5.81 6.54 1.33
CA PHE A 3 5.05 5.28 1.23
C PHE A 3 4.68 4.92 -0.21
N TYR A 4 4.43 5.91 -1.05
CA TYR A 4 3.99 5.72 -2.44
C TYR A 4 4.89 6.39 -3.47
N ASP A 5 6.08 6.86 -3.06
CA ASP A 5 7.00 7.58 -3.95
C ASP A 5 7.43 6.72 -5.16
N GLN A 6 7.49 5.40 -4.98
CA GLN A 6 7.81 4.47 -6.07
C GLN A 6 6.74 4.41 -7.19
N PHE A 7 5.51 4.82 -6.88
CA PHE A 7 4.41 4.88 -7.85
C PHE A 7 4.22 6.29 -8.41
N ASN A 8 4.99 7.27 -7.94
CA ASN A 8 4.86 8.65 -8.34
C ASN A 8 5.75 8.94 -9.55
N THR A 9 5.23 9.73 -10.50
CA THR A 9 6.01 10.24 -11.63
C THR A 9 5.77 11.74 -11.74
N ASN A 10 6.80 12.50 -12.12
CA ASN A 10 6.76 13.97 -12.05
C ASN A 10 5.62 14.62 -12.86
N ASN A 11 5.12 13.92 -13.88
CA ASN A 11 4.15 14.47 -14.83
C ASN A 11 2.74 13.87 -14.68
N LEU A 12 2.50 12.94 -13.74
CA LEU A 12 1.20 12.29 -13.54
C LEU A 12 0.69 12.51 -12.11
N ASN A 13 -0.55 12.06 -11.87
CA ASN A 13 -1.17 12.09 -10.55
C ASN A 13 -0.38 11.21 -9.56
N SER A 14 -0.31 11.65 -8.32
CA SER A 14 0.36 10.94 -7.23
C SER A 14 -0.65 10.29 -6.29
N LEU A 15 -0.27 9.13 -5.74
CA LEU A 15 -1.04 8.47 -4.70
C LEU A 15 -0.74 9.11 -3.35
N ILE A 16 -1.75 9.74 -2.76
CA ILE A 16 -1.64 10.43 -1.46
C ILE A 16 -2.51 9.68 -0.45
N PRO A 17 -2.00 9.37 0.75
CA PRO A 17 -2.82 8.76 1.79
C PRO A 17 -3.96 9.71 2.18
N TRP A 18 -5.16 9.17 2.27
CA TRP A 18 -6.34 9.95 2.63
C TRP A 18 -6.20 10.54 4.04
N SER A 19 -6.32 11.87 4.14
CA SER A 19 -6.04 12.63 5.37
C SER A 19 -6.92 12.19 6.55
N ALA A 20 -8.16 11.78 6.30
CA ALA A 20 -9.08 11.30 7.34
C ALA A 20 -8.64 9.97 7.99
N THR A 21 -7.85 9.16 7.27
CA THR A 21 -7.33 7.87 7.78
C THR A 21 -6.04 8.04 8.59
N ILE A 22 -5.43 9.23 8.56
CA ILE A 22 -4.17 9.48 9.29
C ILE A 22 -4.43 9.47 10.80
N THR A 23 -3.77 8.54 11.50
CA THR A 23 -3.90 8.40 12.96
C THR A 23 -3.14 9.45 13.75
N LYS A 24 -2.11 10.06 13.13
CA LYS A 24 -1.27 11.07 13.77
C LYS A 24 -2.11 12.33 14.03
N THR A 25 -2.18 12.74 15.28
CA THR A 25 -2.90 13.95 15.69
C THR A 25 -1.89 14.88 16.33
N TYR A 26 -1.84 16.12 15.86
CA TYR A 26 -0.99 17.16 16.44
C TYR A 26 -1.88 18.33 16.84
N ASN A 27 -2.30 18.34 18.10
CA ASN A 27 -2.99 19.47 18.70
C ASN A 27 -2.05 20.09 19.76
N LEU A 28 -1.80 21.40 19.66
CA LEU A 28 -0.92 22.13 20.56
C LEU A 28 -1.57 22.36 21.93
N TRP A 29 -2.89 22.56 21.96
CA TRP A 29 -3.65 22.87 23.16
C TRP A 29 -3.97 21.61 24.00
N THR A 30 -4.23 20.48 23.34
CA THR A 30 -4.49 19.17 23.98
C THR A 30 -3.37 18.17 23.74
N TRP A 31 -2.11 18.64 23.76
CA TRP A 31 -0.97 17.84 23.35
C TRP A 31 -0.81 16.54 24.15
N TYR A 32 -1.16 16.56 25.44
CA TYR A 32 -1.13 15.42 26.34
C TYR A 32 -2.18 14.34 25.99
N LEU A 33 -3.27 14.70 25.30
CA LEU A 33 -4.27 13.75 24.81
C LEU A 33 -3.90 13.15 23.45
N ASN A 34 -2.90 13.68 22.75
CA ASN A 34 -2.53 13.19 21.42
C ASN A 34 -2.20 11.69 21.42
N VAL A 35 -1.58 11.18 22.49
CA VAL A 35 -1.27 9.75 22.64
C VAL A 35 -2.55 8.91 22.73
N LYS A 36 -3.52 9.32 23.55
CA LYS A 36 -4.80 8.63 23.70
C LYS A 36 -5.62 8.69 22.40
N SER A 37 -5.69 9.86 21.77
CA SER A 37 -6.38 10.04 20.49
C SER A 37 -5.77 9.19 19.37
N ALA A 38 -4.44 9.12 19.28
CA ALA A 38 -3.76 8.27 18.31
C ALA A 38 -4.05 6.78 18.57
N TYR A 39 -4.03 6.34 19.83
CA TYR A 39 -4.38 4.96 20.21
C TYR A 39 -5.83 4.61 19.82
N LEU A 40 -6.80 5.48 20.13
CA LEU A 40 -8.20 5.26 19.79
C LEU A 40 -8.43 5.21 18.28
N LYS A 41 -7.77 6.09 17.50
CA LYS A 41 -7.82 6.07 16.04
C LYS A 41 -7.24 4.76 15.47
N LYS A 42 -6.08 4.31 15.95
CA LYS A 42 -5.49 3.02 15.55
C LYS A 42 -6.43 1.85 15.86
N ARG A 43 -7.00 1.82 17.06
CA ARG A 43 -7.95 0.76 17.48
C ARG A 43 -9.22 0.76 16.63
N LYS A 44 -9.71 1.94 16.23
CA LYS A 44 -10.85 2.08 15.32
C LYS A 44 -10.55 1.47 13.94
N ILE A 45 -9.41 1.82 13.34
CA ILE A 45 -8.98 1.29 12.02
C ILE A 45 -8.81 -0.23 12.09
N PHE A 46 -8.15 -0.74 13.13
CA PHE A 46 -7.97 -2.19 13.31
C PHE A 46 -9.32 -2.93 13.46
N ARG A 47 -10.26 -2.33 14.20
CA ARG A 47 -11.60 -2.90 14.33
C ARG A 47 -12.36 -2.92 13.01
N TRP A 48 -12.25 -1.86 12.20
CA TRP A 48 -12.82 -1.83 10.84
C TRP A 48 -12.20 -2.89 9.93
N TYR A 49 -10.88 -3.10 10.02
CA TYR A 49 -10.19 -4.16 9.29
C TYR A 49 -10.70 -5.56 9.69
N ILE A 50 -10.85 -5.83 10.99
CA ILE A 50 -11.40 -7.11 11.49
C ILE A 50 -12.83 -7.32 10.98
N MET A 51 -13.67 -6.30 11.09
CA MET A 51 -15.07 -6.38 10.68
C MET A 51 -15.26 -6.34 9.15
N ARG A 52 -14.19 -6.25 8.36
CA ARG A 52 -14.23 -6.13 6.89
C ARG A 52 -15.15 -5.00 6.42
N VAL A 53 -15.18 -3.91 7.17
CA VAL A 53 -15.97 -2.72 6.84
C VAL A 53 -15.36 -2.07 5.60
N PRO A 54 -16.17 -1.62 4.61
CA PRO A 54 -15.65 -0.93 3.44
C PRO A 54 -14.87 0.33 3.85
N ALA A 55 -13.87 0.69 3.05
CA ALA A 55 -12.99 1.83 3.36
C ALA A 55 -13.76 3.14 3.60
N PHE A 56 -14.88 3.32 2.90
CA PHE A 56 -15.75 4.50 2.97
C PHE A 56 -17.05 4.21 3.74
N PHE A 57 -16.96 3.71 4.98
CA PHE A 57 -18.15 3.47 5.81
C PHE A 57 -18.53 4.70 6.66
N PRO A 58 -19.84 5.05 6.78
CA PRO A 58 -21.01 4.40 6.18
C PRO A 58 -21.00 4.50 4.65
N PRO A 59 -21.50 3.48 3.91
CA PRO A 59 -21.38 3.42 2.46
C PRO A 59 -21.94 4.69 1.83
N GLY A 60 -21.02 5.55 1.39
CA GLY A 60 -21.29 6.74 0.58
C GLY A 60 -21.04 6.43 -0.90
N GLU A 61 -20.94 7.48 -1.70
CA GLU A 61 -20.78 7.41 -3.16
C GLU A 61 -19.36 6.95 -3.59
N GLU A 62 -18.40 7.01 -2.67
CA GLU A 62 -16.99 6.74 -2.95
C GLU A 62 -16.69 5.23 -2.82
N ASN A 63 -16.57 4.57 -3.98
CA ASN A 63 -16.03 3.22 -4.07
C ASN A 63 -14.52 3.27 -4.32
N ASN A 64 -13.80 2.22 -3.89
CA ASN A 64 -12.39 2.10 -4.20
C ASN A 64 -12.23 2.02 -5.73
N ILE A 65 -11.47 2.95 -6.31
CA ILE A 65 -11.23 3.02 -7.76
C ILE A 65 -10.24 1.95 -8.25
N LEU A 66 -9.53 1.30 -7.32
CA LEU A 66 -8.47 0.35 -7.62
C LEU A 66 -9.01 -1.06 -7.82
N ASN A 67 -8.49 -1.75 -8.83
CA ASN A 67 -8.71 -3.18 -9.00
C ASN A 67 -7.99 -3.99 -7.90
N THR A 68 -8.35 -5.26 -7.72
CA THR A 68 -7.74 -6.16 -6.73
C THR A 68 -6.24 -6.34 -6.93
N GLU A 69 -5.77 -6.38 -8.17
CA GLU A 69 -4.34 -6.50 -8.51
C GLU A 69 -3.55 -5.23 -8.15
N GLU A 70 -4.12 -4.06 -8.44
CA GLU A 70 -3.53 -2.77 -8.09
C GLU A 70 -3.47 -2.61 -6.56
N LEU A 71 -4.54 -2.99 -5.86
CA LEU A 71 -4.58 -2.98 -4.40
C LEU A 71 -3.55 -3.93 -3.77
N ALA A 72 -3.39 -5.13 -4.34
CA ALA A 72 -2.38 -6.11 -3.88
C ALA A 72 -0.95 -5.60 -4.11
N THR A 73 -0.74 -4.79 -5.15
CA THR A 73 0.56 -4.17 -5.46
C THR A 73 0.86 -3.00 -4.51
N LEU A 74 -0.15 -2.18 -4.17
CA LEU A 74 0.02 -1.07 -3.23
C LEU A 74 0.21 -1.51 -1.78
N ILE A 75 -0.57 -2.50 -1.33
CA ILE A 75 -0.57 -3.00 0.06
C ILE A 75 0.12 -4.36 0.11
N HIS A 76 1.21 -4.53 -0.64
CA HIS A 76 1.96 -5.76 -0.60
C HIS A 76 2.45 -6.02 0.84
N PHE A 77 1.77 -6.91 1.57
CA PHE A 77 2.22 -7.36 2.87
C PHE A 77 3.43 -8.25 2.59
N PRO A 78 4.67 -7.83 2.92
CA PRO A 78 5.78 -8.74 2.81
C PRO A 78 5.41 -9.96 3.65
N GLY A 79 5.41 -11.14 3.03
CA GLY A 79 5.29 -12.38 3.76
C GLY A 79 6.30 -12.39 4.91
N ARG A 80 6.08 -13.24 5.90
CA ARG A 80 6.93 -13.38 7.11
C ARG A 80 8.44 -13.47 6.83
N ILE A 81 8.82 -13.73 5.58
CA ILE A 81 10.16 -13.62 5.03
C ILE A 81 10.22 -12.26 4.31
N PRO A 82 10.89 -11.23 4.87
CA PRO A 82 11.17 -10.02 4.12
C PRO A 82 12.03 -10.42 2.92
N VAL A 83 11.42 -10.48 1.73
CA VAL A 83 12.20 -10.55 0.49
C VAL A 83 13.05 -9.29 0.48
N PRO A 84 14.38 -9.41 0.29
CA PRO A 84 15.27 -8.35 0.70
C PRO A 84 15.03 -7.10 -0.14
N GLN A 85 15.12 -6.00 0.59
CA GLN A 85 15.30 -4.61 0.20
C GLN A 85 16.08 -4.42 -1.12
N LEU A 86 15.90 -3.25 -1.75
CA LEU A 86 16.48 -2.76 -3.03
C LEU A 86 17.98 -3.06 -3.32
N SER A 87 18.74 -3.67 -2.41
CA SER A 87 20.10 -4.16 -2.62
C SER A 87 20.18 -5.50 -3.35
N VAL A 88 19.07 -6.18 -3.64
CA VAL A 88 19.10 -7.37 -4.50
C VAL A 88 19.20 -6.91 -5.96
N PRO A 89 20.34 -7.11 -6.65
CA PRO A 89 20.43 -6.78 -8.06
C PRO A 89 19.40 -7.61 -8.82
N ARG A 90 18.70 -6.98 -9.75
CA ARG A 90 17.78 -7.66 -10.66
C ARG A 90 18.50 -8.82 -11.31
N VAL A 91 18.15 -10.05 -10.94
CA VAL A 91 18.65 -11.24 -11.63
C VAL A 91 18.03 -11.22 -13.02
N GLY A 92 18.84 -10.88 -14.03
CA GLY A 92 18.41 -10.92 -15.42
C GLY A 92 18.08 -12.36 -15.78
N THR A 93 16.79 -12.66 -15.97
CA THR A 93 16.38 -13.91 -16.59
C THR A 93 16.70 -13.79 -18.08
N SER A 94 17.86 -14.30 -18.50
CA SER A 94 18.07 -14.56 -19.93
C SER A 94 17.01 -15.58 -20.34
N ARG A 95 16.12 -15.21 -21.26
CA ARG A 95 15.24 -16.18 -21.89
C ARG A 95 16.17 -17.14 -22.64
N GLY A 96 16.22 -18.39 -22.20
CA GLY A 96 16.99 -19.42 -22.91
C GLY A 96 16.59 -19.37 -24.38
N GLN A 97 17.58 -19.25 -25.27
CA GLN A 97 17.32 -19.37 -26.70
C GLN A 97 16.61 -20.70 -26.96
N ALA A 98 15.72 -20.72 -27.96
CA ALA A 98 15.04 -21.94 -28.34
C ALA A 98 16.07 -23.07 -28.54
N PRO A 99 15.82 -24.29 -28.03
CA PRO A 99 16.74 -25.40 -28.19
C PRO A 99 17.02 -25.64 -29.67
N ALA A 100 18.29 -25.85 -30.02
CA ALA A 100 18.76 -25.96 -31.42
C ALA A 100 18.14 -27.14 -32.21
N ASN A 101 17.37 -28.01 -31.56
CA ASN A 101 16.68 -29.15 -32.17
C ASN A 101 15.22 -28.84 -32.57
N LEU A 102 14.83 -27.57 -32.71
CA LEU A 102 13.52 -27.26 -33.28
C LEU A 102 13.54 -27.52 -34.80
N PRO A 103 12.69 -28.42 -35.33
CA PRO A 103 12.53 -28.55 -36.76
C PRO A 103 11.93 -27.25 -37.32
N THR A 104 12.63 -26.63 -38.27
CA THR A 104 12.09 -25.54 -39.10
C THR A 104 11.50 -26.16 -40.36
N GLU A 105 10.26 -25.79 -40.69
CA GLU A 105 9.61 -26.11 -41.97
C GLU A 105 10.37 -25.48 -43.16
#